data_AF-A0A1T4SZE3-F1
#
_entry.id   AF-A0A1T4SZE3-F1
#
_cell.length_a   1.000
_cell.length_b   1.000
_cell.length_c   1.000
_cell.angle_alpha   90.00
_cell.angle_beta   90.00
_cell.angle_gamma   90.00
#
_symmetry.space_group_name_H-M   'P 1'
#
loop_
_entity.id
_entity.type
_entity.pdbx_description
1 polymer ?
#
loop_
_entity_poly.entity_id
_entity_poly.type
_entity_poly.pdbx_seq_one_letter_code
_entity_poly.pdbx_strand_id
1 'polypeptide(L)'
;MKNRGETFADRLETAARAKQALLEKARQKDPSNDPGFAARQEARAAAARAREEREAERRAAKQAERERIAAERAAEAARKAEEAAREAERIRHGRRPMSKPALSPAEQKAARDARYAARKARQK
;
A
#
# COMPACT_ATOMS: atom_id res chain seq x y z
N MET A 1 -61.06 -16.27 -39.75
CA MET A 1 -60.17 -17.46 -39.77
C MET A 1 -59.50 -17.54 -38.41
N LYS A 2 -59.78 -18.58 -37.61
CA LYS A 2 -59.19 -18.72 -36.27
C LYS A 2 -57.71 -19.03 -36.44
N ASN A 3 -56.85 -18.09 -36.04
CA ASN A 3 -55.43 -18.32 -35.83
C ASN A 3 -55.29 -19.42 -34.77
N ARG A 4 -55.18 -20.67 -35.22
CA ARG A 4 -54.86 -21.79 -34.35
C ARG A 4 -53.40 -21.61 -33.98
N GLY A 5 -53.16 -20.93 -32.85
CA GLY A 5 -51.83 -20.82 -32.26
C GLY A 5 -51.21 -22.21 -32.13
N GLU A 6 -49.90 -22.27 -32.37
CA GLU A 6 -49.07 -23.48 -32.36
C GLU A 6 -49.53 -24.48 -31.29
N THR A 7 -49.92 -25.66 -31.76
CA THR A 7 -50.32 -26.74 -30.88
C THR A 7 -49.14 -27.17 -30.01
N PHE A 8 -49.41 -27.87 -28.92
CA PHE A 8 -48.33 -28.39 -28.06
C PHE A 8 -47.36 -29.30 -28.83
N ALA A 9 -47.88 -30.08 -29.79
CA ALA A 9 -47.07 -30.91 -30.67
C ALA A 9 -46.13 -30.07 -31.55
N ASP A 10 -46.63 -28.98 -32.15
CA ASP A 10 -45.83 -28.08 -32.98
C ASP A 10 -44.66 -27.46 -32.18
N ARG A 11 -44.90 -27.12 -30.90
CA ARG A 11 -43.85 -26.58 -30.02
C ARG A 11 -42.77 -27.60 -29.68
N LEU A 12 -43.16 -28.85 -29.41
CA LEU A 12 -42.22 -29.94 -29.13
C LEU A 12 -41.36 -30.25 -30.35
N GLU A 13 -41.96 -30.31 -31.54
CA GLU A 13 -41.25 -30.53 -32.79
C GLU A 13 -40.28 -29.38 -33.10
N THR A 14 -40.71 -28.13 -32.92
CA THR A 14 -39.86 -26.95 -33.10
C THR A 14 -38.68 -26.96 -32.13
N ALA A 15 -38.89 -27.32 -30.86
CA ALA A 15 -37.82 -27.45 -29.88
C ALA A 15 -36.83 -28.58 -30.22
N ALA A 16 -37.33 -29.72 -30.73
CA ALA A 16 -36.50 -30.83 -31.17
C ALA A 16 -35.62 -30.44 -32.37
N ARG A 17 -36.21 -29.79 -33.39
CA ARG A 17 -35.49 -29.27 -34.56
C ARG A 17 -34.44 -28.23 -34.15
N ALA A 18 -34.77 -27.33 -33.21
CA ALA A 18 -33.82 -26.35 -32.70
C ALA A 18 -32.62 -27.01 -32.00
N LYS A 19 -32.85 -28.05 -31.19
CA LYS A 19 -31.77 -28.83 -30.55
C LYS A 19 -30.90 -29.55 -31.57
N GLN A 20 -31.51 -30.16 -32.60
CA GLN A 20 -30.77 -30.80 -33.69
C GLN A 20 -29.89 -29.78 -34.42
N ALA A 21 -30.43 -28.60 -34.77
CA ALA A 21 -29.68 -27.54 -35.42
C ALA A 21 -28.51 -27.03 -34.56
N LEU A 22 -28.67 -26.95 -33.22
CA LEU A 22 -27.58 -26.59 -32.31
C LEU A 22 -26.47 -27.65 -32.29
N LEU A 23 -26.84 -28.93 -32.28
CA LEU A 23 -25.88 -30.04 -32.29
C LEU A 23 -25.12 -30.11 -33.62
N GLU A 24 -25.80 -29.91 -34.74
CA GLU A 24 -25.17 -29.83 -36.06
C GLU A 24 -24.20 -28.66 -36.16
N LYS A 25 -24.60 -27.48 -35.68
CA LYS A 25 -23.72 -26.30 -35.62
C LYS A 25 -22.51 -26.52 -34.72
N ALA A 26 -22.67 -27.24 -33.60
CA ALA A 26 -21.56 -27.60 -32.73
C ALA A 26 -20.59 -28.55 -33.44
N ARG A 27 -21.08 -29.58 -34.12
CA ARG A 27 -20.27 -30.50 -34.92
C ARG A 27 -19.52 -29.77 -36.04
N GLN A 28 -20.17 -28.86 -36.76
CA GLN A 28 -19.52 -28.06 -37.80
C GLN A 28 -18.41 -27.16 -37.25
N LYS A 29 -18.56 -26.69 -36.02
CA LYS A 29 -17.56 -25.85 -35.32
C LYS A 29 -16.56 -26.65 -34.50
N ASP A 30 -16.60 -27.97 -34.58
CA ASP A 30 -15.65 -28.81 -33.86
C ASP A 30 -14.22 -28.43 -34.30
N PRO A 31 -13.31 -28.13 -33.36
CA PRO A 31 -11.91 -27.87 -33.66
C PRO A 31 -11.23 -28.93 -34.53
N SER A 32 -11.69 -30.20 -34.49
CA SER A 32 -11.18 -31.27 -35.36
C SER A 32 -11.41 -31.02 -36.84
N ASN A 33 -12.42 -30.21 -37.18
CA ASN A 33 -12.80 -29.88 -38.56
C ASN A 33 -12.09 -28.64 -39.10
N ASP A 34 -11.35 -27.92 -38.27
CA ASP A 34 -10.61 -26.72 -38.66
C ASP A 34 -9.09 -27.00 -38.67
N PRO A 35 -8.49 -27.19 -39.86
CA PRO A 35 -7.06 -27.48 -39.97
C PRO A 35 -6.16 -26.34 -39.47
N GLY A 36 -6.67 -25.11 -39.36
CA GLY A 36 -5.95 -23.96 -38.84
C GLY A 36 -6.09 -23.77 -37.32
N PHE A 37 -6.92 -24.56 -36.63
CA PHE A 37 -7.18 -24.38 -35.20
C PHE A 37 -5.92 -24.56 -34.36
N ALA A 38 -5.15 -25.62 -34.61
CA ALA A 38 -3.90 -25.89 -33.91
C ALA A 38 -2.90 -24.73 -34.09
N ALA A 39 -2.71 -24.26 -35.32
CA ALA A 39 -1.81 -23.14 -35.61
C ALA A 39 -2.23 -21.84 -34.89
N ARG A 40 -3.54 -21.55 -34.82
CA ARG A 40 -4.04 -20.37 -34.08
C ARG A 40 -3.87 -20.52 -32.57
N GLN A 41 -4.02 -21.72 -32.02
CA GLN A 41 -3.78 -21.96 -30.60
C GLN A 41 -2.30 -21.82 -30.24
N GLU A 42 -1.40 -22.37 -31.05
CA GLU A 42 0.03 -22.17 -30.88
C GLU A 42 0.43 -20.69 -30.96
N ALA A 43 -0.11 -19.95 -31.95
CA ALA A 43 0.15 -18.52 -32.06
C ALA A 43 -0.34 -17.73 -30.84
N ARG A 44 -1.52 -18.08 -30.29
CA ARG A 44 -2.04 -17.46 -29.06
C ARG A 44 -1.19 -17.80 -27.85
N ALA A 45 -0.76 -19.06 -27.71
CA ALA A 45 0.09 -19.52 -26.62
C ALA A 45 1.46 -18.82 -26.66
N ALA A 46 2.08 -18.72 -27.84
CA ALA A 46 3.34 -18.00 -28.03
C ALA A 46 3.20 -16.51 -27.69
N ALA A 47 2.12 -15.86 -28.14
CA ALA A 47 1.85 -14.46 -27.82
C ALA A 47 1.58 -14.25 -26.31
N ALA A 48 0.94 -15.20 -25.64
CA ALA A 48 0.71 -15.15 -24.20
C ALA A 48 2.03 -15.27 -23.43
N ARG A 49 2.88 -16.26 -23.76
CA ARG A 49 4.21 -16.41 -23.16
C ARG A 49 5.07 -15.16 -23.32
N ALA A 50 5.13 -14.59 -24.52
CA ALA A 50 5.86 -13.35 -24.78
C ALA A 50 5.28 -12.12 -24.04
N ARG A 51 4.00 -12.14 -23.66
CA ARG A 51 3.41 -11.10 -22.79
C ARG A 51 3.79 -11.32 -21.34
N GLU A 52 3.72 -12.56 -20.86
CA GLU A 52 4.09 -12.95 -19.50
C GLU A 52 5.56 -12.63 -19.21
N GLU A 53 6.47 -12.93 -20.13
CA GLU A 53 7.90 -12.59 -20.01
C GLU A 53 8.11 -11.08 -19.87
N ARG A 54 7.52 -10.28 -20.77
CA ARG A 54 7.59 -8.80 -20.69
C ARG A 54 6.96 -8.25 -19.42
N GLU A 55 5.89 -8.86 -18.93
CA GLU A 55 5.28 -8.46 -17.66
C GLU A 55 6.15 -8.82 -16.45
N ALA A 56 6.76 -10.00 -16.45
CA ALA A 56 7.68 -10.42 -15.41
C ALA A 56 8.88 -9.47 -15.32
N GLU A 57 9.50 -9.14 -16.45
CA GLU A 57 10.60 -8.16 -16.52
C GLU A 57 10.17 -6.78 -15.99
N ARG A 58 9.02 -6.27 -16.45
CA ARG A 58 8.50 -4.98 -15.97
C ARG A 58 8.18 -4.99 -14.48
N ARG A 59 7.65 -6.10 -13.95
CA ARG A 59 7.36 -6.24 -12.51
C ARG A 59 8.66 -6.26 -11.71
N ALA A 60 9.67 -7.00 -12.15
CA ALA A 60 10.98 -7.03 -11.52
C ALA A 60 11.64 -5.64 -11.50
N ALA A 61 11.62 -4.93 -12.64
CA ALA A 61 12.17 -3.57 -12.73
C ALA A 61 11.44 -2.59 -11.79
N LYS A 62 10.11 -2.61 -11.76
CA LYS A 62 9.31 -1.77 -10.85
C LYS A 62 9.57 -2.09 -9.38
N GLN A 63 9.75 -3.37 -9.05
CA GLN A 63 10.04 -3.77 -7.68
C GLN A 63 11.42 -3.26 -7.26
N ALA A 64 12.44 -3.44 -8.10
CA ALA A 64 13.78 -2.93 -7.84
C ALA A 64 13.79 -1.39 -7.71
N GLU A 65 13.03 -0.67 -8.53
CA GLU A 65 12.89 0.79 -8.43
C GLU A 65 12.21 1.20 -7.12
N ARG A 66 11.12 0.54 -6.74
CA ARG A 66 10.43 0.79 -5.45
C ARG A 66 11.35 0.56 -4.26
N GLU A 67 12.16 -0.49 -4.28
CA GLU A 67 13.14 -0.78 -3.24
C GLU A 67 14.22 0.30 -3.16
N ARG A 68 14.73 0.78 -4.29
CA ARG A 68 15.69 1.91 -4.32
C ARG A 68 15.08 3.18 -3.72
N ILE A 69 13.87 3.54 -4.16
CA ILE A 69 13.18 4.75 -3.66
C ILE A 69 12.90 4.61 -2.16
N ALA A 70 12.48 3.44 -1.69
CA ALA A 70 12.25 3.20 -0.27
C ALA A 70 13.54 3.32 0.55
N ALA A 71 14.65 2.75 0.07
CA ALA A 71 15.95 2.84 0.71
C ALA A 71 16.46 4.29 0.75
N GLU A 72 16.31 5.05 -0.34
CA GLU A 72 16.69 6.45 -0.42
C GLU A 72 15.89 7.31 0.57
N ARG A 73 14.56 7.13 0.62
CA ARG A 73 13.69 7.84 1.57
C ARG A 73 14.02 7.49 3.02
N ALA A 74 14.33 6.23 3.31
CA ALA A 74 14.74 5.81 4.65
C ALA A 74 16.08 6.45 5.05
N ALA A 75 17.05 6.51 4.14
CA ALA A 75 18.33 7.17 4.37
C ALA A 75 18.17 8.69 4.57
N GLU A 76 17.34 9.35 3.77
CA GLU A 76 17.04 10.77 3.92
C GLU A 76 16.34 11.07 5.26
N ALA A 77 15.35 10.26 5.64
CA ALA A 77 14.67 10.39 6.92
C ALA A 77 15.63 10.19 8.11
N ALA A 78 16.54 9.22 8.02
CA ALA A 78 17.56 9.01 9.04
C ALA A 78 18.51 10.21 9.17
N ARG A 79 18.97 10.79 8.05
CA ARG A 79 19.79 12.01 8.05
C ARG A 79 19.08 13.18 8.70
N LYS A 80 17.81 13.43 8.32
CA LYS A 80 17.00 14.51 8.92
C LYS A 80 16.78 14.30 10.42
N ALA A 81 16.56 13.06 10.86
CA ALA A 81 16.42 12.74 12.27
C ALA A 81 17.73 12.99 13.05
N GLU A 82 18.88 12.62 12.47
CA GLU A 82 20.19 12.89 13.06
C GLU A 82 20.49 14.39 13.14
N GLU A 83 20.21 15.15 12.08
CA GLU A 83 20.35 16.61 12.07
C GLU A 83 19.47 17.28 13.12
N ALA A 84 18.19 16.87 13.20
CA ALA A 84 17.28 17.37 14.22
C ALA A 84 17.74 17.03 15.65
N ALA A 85 18.28 15.83 15.86
CA ALA A 85 18.83 15.43 17.16
C ALA A 85 20.06 16.27 17.53
N ARG A 86 20.97 16.51 16.58
CA ARG A 86 22.14 17.37 16.76
C ARG A 86 21.74 18.82 17.06
N GLU A 87 20.74 19.35 16.36
CA GLU A 87 20.22 20.70 16.61
C GLU A 87 19.56 20.80 17.99
N ALA A 88 18.73 19.82 18.37
CA ALA A 88 18.14 19.76 19.69
C ALA A 88 19.20 19.69 20.80
N GLU A 89 20.28 18.93 20.58
CA GLU A 89 21.40 18.86 21.52
C GLU A 89 22.13 20.21 21.64
N ARG A 90 22.39 20.89 20.51
CA ARG A 90 22.98 22.23 20.49
C ARG A 90 22.12 23.24 21.25
N ILE A 91 20.80 23.22 21.03
CA ILE A 91 19.86 24.09 21.76
C ILE A 91 19.88 23.76 23.25
N ARG A 92 19.91 22.47 23.63
CA ARG A 92 19.96 22.05 25.04
C ARG A 92 21.25 22.49 25.73
N HIS A 93 22.40 22.36 25.06
CA HIS A 93 23.69 22.82 25.59
C HIS A 93 23.76 24.35 25.65
N GLY A 94 23.24 25.06 24.64
CA GLY A 94 23.15 26.52 24.64
C GLY A 94 22.14 27.07 25.66
N ARG A 95 21.09 26.30 25.99
CA ARG A 95 20.11 26.61 27.05
C ARG A 95 20.46 26.02 28.40
N ARG A 96 21.69 25.54 28.64
CA ARG A 96 22.10 25.15 30.00
C ARG A 96 21.77 26.33 30.92
N PRO A 97 20.90 26.15 31.94
CA PRO A 97 20.57 27.24 32.82
C PRO A 97 21.89 27.69 33.43
N MET A 98 22.25 28.96 33.18
CA MET A 98 23.28 29.65 33.95
C MET A 98 23.01 29.28 35.40
N SER A 99 23.92 28.51 36.02
CA SER A 99 23.72 28.09 37.40
C SER A 99 23.43 29.37 38.17
N LYS A 100 22.35 29.41 38.95
CA LYS A 100 21.96 30.62 39.70
C LYS A 100 23.23 31.19 40.32
N PRO A 101 23.52 32.50 40.15
CA PRO A 101 24.74 33.07 40.71
C PRO A 101 24.79 32.68 42.19
N ALA A 102 25.94 32.16 42.62
CA ALA A 102 26.10 31.77 44.01
C ALA A 102 25.77 32.99 44.87
N LEU A 103 24.77 32.87 45.75
CA LEU A 103 24.37 33.94 46.66
C LEU A 103 25.60 34.40 47.44
N SER A 104 25.81 35.71 47.54
CA SER A 104 26.86 36.28 48.35
C SER A 104 26.70 35.85 49.83
N PRO A 105 27.78 35.84 50.64
CA PRO A 105 27.68 35.51 52.06
C PRO A 105 26.63 36.37 52.81
N ALA A 106 26.44 37.63 52.39
CA ALA A 106 25.46 38.55 52.94
C ALA A 106 24.01 38.09 52.66
N GLU A 107 23.71 37.70 51.42
CA GLU A 107 22.38 37.21 51.03
C GLU A 107 22.06 35.86 51.69
N GLN A 108 23.06 34.97 51.83
CA GLN A 108 22.89 33.71 52.55
C GLN A 108 22.56 33.92 54.02
N LYS A 109 23.22 34.90 54.67
CA LYS A 109 22.92 35.29 56.04
C LYS A 109 21.52 35.88 56.15
N ALA A 110 21.14 36.80 55.25
CA ALA A 110 19.80 37.38 55.23
C ALA A 110 18.70 36.31 55.08
N ALA A 111 18.91 35.32 54.20
CA ALA A 111 18.00 34.20 54.04
C ALA A 111 17.92 33.32 55.30
N ARG A 112 19.05 33.07 55.98
CA ARG A 112 19.07 32.33 57.24
C ARG A 112 18.33 33.08 58.35
N ASP A 113 18.59 34.38 58.47
CA ASP A 113 17.97 35.25 59.48
C ASP A 113 16.45 35.36 59.23
N ALA A 114 16.00 35.48 57.98
CA ALA A 114 14.59 35.46 57.61
C ALA A 114 13.90 34.13 57.97
N ARG A 115 14.56 32.99 57.73
CA ARG A 115 14.04 31.66 58.12
C ARG A 115 13.98 31.52 59.64
N TYR A 116 14.97 32.03 60.35
CA TYR A 116 15.01 31.99 61.81
C TYR A 116 13.91 32.86 62.42
N ALA A 117 13.71 34.06 61.88
CA ALA A 117 12.62 34.96 62.25
C ALA A 117 11.25 34.33 62.00
N ALA A 118 11.02 33.76 60.81
CA ALA A 118 9.78 33.06 60.47
C ALA A 118 9.51 31.86 61.41
N ARG A 119 10.56 31.09 61.75
CA ARG A 119 10.43 29.99 62.72
C ARG A 119 10.09 30.50 64.11
N LYS A 120 10.76 31.55 64.58
CA LYS A 120 10.47 32.19 65.87
C LYS A 120 9.04 32.74 65.92
N ALA A 121 8.57 33.36 64.84
CA ALA A 121 7.20 33.87 64.72
C ALA A 121 6.14 32.76 64.74
N ARG A 122 6.47 31.54 64.32
CA ARG A 122 5.60 30.35 64.44
C ARG A 122 5.65 29.66 65.81
N GLN A 123 6.66 29.98 66.62
CA GLN A 123 6.85 29.42 67.96
C GLN A 123 6.37 30.35 69.09
N LYS A 124 6.01 31.59 68.75
CA LYS A 124 5.14 32.44 69.58
C LYS A 124 3.69 32.13 69.22
#